data_AF-A0A7V9FEQ7-F1
#
_entry.id   AF-A0A7V9FEQ7-F1
#
_cell.length_a   1.000
_cell.length_b   1.000
_cell.length_c   1.000
_cell.angle_alpha   90.00
_cell.angle_beta   90.00
_cell.angle_gamma   90.00
#
_symmetry.space_group_name_H-M   'P 1'
#
loop_
_entity.id
_entity.type
_entity.pdbx_description
1 polymer ?
#
loop_
_entity_poly.entity_id
_entity_poly.type
_entity_poly.pdbx_seq_one_letter_code
_entity_poly.pdbx_strand_id
1 'polypeptide(L)'
;FIVIHSAAIELLDDDELRVLLAHELGHVMSGHALYRTIAAVLALISLGALPILAGLAVLPVRLAFLEWSRKSELSADRAGLLGGQDIVVAQRVDMKMAGGGRGEGFAGQMNVEAFMQQAHEYVSSGEGLDVVYKVLSTLALTHPMHTVRAAELQRWVAAGEYDRIVRGEYVRRGTEQKERPLADDFAAAGTYYAGEARELATHVADAARRAADRAREAFRNAQKP
;
A
#
# COMPACT_ATOMS: atom_id res chain seq x y z
N PHE A 1 3.15 1.31 22.99
CA PHE A 1 4.20 0.30 23.22
C PHE A 1 4.36 -0.51 21.92
N ILE A 2 5.54 -1.03 21.65
CA ILE A 2 5.80 -1.89 20.48
C ILE A 2 5.73 -3.34 20.96
N VAL A 3 4.96 -4.19 20.27
CA VAL A 3 4.89 -5.63 20.54
C VAL A 3 5.56 -6.35 19.39
N ILE A 4 6.53 -7.21 19.68
CA ILE A 4 7.19 -8.06 18.69
C ILE A 4 6.80 -9.49 19.00
N HIS A 5 6.24 -10.17 18.01
CA HIS A 5 5.94 -11.60 18.12
C HIS A 5 7.24 -12.42 17.98
N SER A 6 7.40 -13.48 18.78
CA SER A 6 8.55 -14.40 18.67
C SER A 6 8.75 -14.91 17.25
N ALA A 7 7.64 -15.15 16.55
CA ALA A 7 7.60 -15.58 15.16
C ALA A 7 8.23 -14.60 14.16
N ALA A 8 8.34 -13.31 14.49
CA ALA A 8 9.08 -12.32 13.72
C ALA A 8 10.58 -12.41 13.99
N ILE A 9 10.98 -12.64 15.25
CA ILE A 9 12.38 -12.84 15.66
C ILE A 9 12.96 -14.12 15.02
N GLU A 10 12.14 -15.17 14.88
CA GLU A 10 12.55 -16.41 14.23
C GLU A 10 12.66 -16.29 12.69
N LEU A 11 11.95 -15.33 12.09
CA LEU A 11 11.85 -15.17 10.64
C LEU A 11 12.87 -14.17 10.09
N LEU A 12 13.12 -13.11 10.86
CA LEU A 12 13.88 -11.94 10.44
C LEU A 12 15.29 -11.93 11.05
N ASP A 13 16.28 -11.53 10.26
CA ASP A 13 17.62 -11.21 10.73
C ASP A 13 17.68 -9.85 11.43
N ASP A 14 18.83 -9.47 12.00
CA ASP A 14 18.97 -8.25 12.80
C ASP A 14 18.70 -6.96 12.00
N ASP A 15 19.10 -6.92 10.73
CA ASP A 15 18.89 -5.74 9.88
C ASP A 15 17.42 -5.65 9.45
N GLU A 16 16.78 -6.78 9.17
CA GLU A 16 15.35 -6.88 8.91
C GLU A 16 14.51 -6.51 10.15
N LEU A 17 14.92 -6.95 11.34
CA LEU A 17 14.30 -6.54 12.61
C LEU A 17 14.45 -5.04 12.86
N ARG A 18 15.59 -4.44 12.48
CA ARG A 18 15.76 -2.98 12.55
C ARG A 18 14.74 -2.26 11.65
N VAL A 19 14.55 -2.74 10.43
CA VAL A 19 13.51 -2.20 9.52
C VAL A 19 12.12 -2.36 10.12
N LEU A 20 11.77 -3.55 10.62
CA LEU A 20 10.47 -3.80 11.25
C LEU A 20 10.23 -2.86 12.45
N LEU A 21 11.21 -2.71 13.33
CA LEU A 21 11.13 -1.81 14.48
C LEU A 21 10.98 -0.35 14.07
N ALA A 22 11.72 0.09 13.05
CA ALA A 22 11.61 1.44 12.53
C ALA A 22 10.24 1.70 11.86
N HIS A 23 9.67 0.69 11.21
CA HIS A 23 8.30 0.73 10.70
C HIS A 23 7.27 0.94 11.83
N GLU A 24 7.34 0.12 12.89
CA GLU A 24 6.45 0.27 14.06
C GLU A 24 6.63 1.62 14.76
N LEU A 25 7.88 2.10 14.86
CA LEU A 25 8.16 3.43 15.39
C LEU A 25 7.57 4.52 14.49
N GLY A 26 7.57 4.32 13.17
CA GLY A 26 6.90 5.18 12.19
C GLY A 26 5.41 5.34 12.48
N HIS A 27 4.72 4.25 12.84
CA HIS A 27 3.32 4.32 13.28
C HIS A 27 3.12 5.16 14.55
N VAL A 28 3.99 4.98 15.54
CA VAL A 28 3.93 5.74 16.79
C VAL A 28 4.19 7.22 16.54
N MET A 29 5.27 7.54 15.81
CA MET A 29 5.70 8.91 15.55
C MET A 29 4.74 9.70 14.67
N SER A 30 3.95 9.02 13.84
CA SER A 30 2.96 9.61 12.94
C SER A 30 1.53 9.59 13.52
N GLY A 31 1.35 9.06 14.73
CA GLY A 31 0.04 9.01 15.39
C GLY A 31 -0.97 8.09 14.70
N HIS A 32 -0.50 7.09 13.94
CA HIS A 32 -1.37 6.26 13.11
C HIS A 32 -2.41 5.47 13.93
N ALA A 33 -2.05 5.08 15.16
CA ALA A 33 -2.91 4.30 16.04
C ALA A 33 -4.27 4.97 16.30
N LEU A 34 -4.31 6.29 16.49
CA LEU A 34 -5.55 7.03 16.79
C LEU A 34 -6.60 6.85 15.69
N TYR A 35 -6.19 7.08 14.44
CA TYR A 35 -7.09 7.01 13.29
C TYR A 35 -7.47 5.57 12.94
N ARG A 36 -6.60 4.59 13.19
CA ARG A 36 -6.97 3.17 13.12
C ARG A 36 -8.05 2.81 14.13
N THR A 37 -7.97 3.33 15.35
CA THR A 37 -9.01 3.13 16.37
C THR A 37 -10.34 3.75 15.92
N ILE A 38 -10.33 4.98 15.38
CA ILE A 38 -11.53 5.62 14.83
C ILE A 38 -12.14 4.78 13.70
N ALA A 39 -11.31 4.31 12.76
CA ALA A 39 -11.74 3.44 11.67
C ALA A 39 -12.38 2.15 12.17
N ALA A 40 -11.80 1.51 13.19
CA ALA A 40 -12.33 0.29 13.80
C ALA A 40 -13.68 0.53 14.49
N VAL A 41 -13.85 1.63 15.22
CA VAL A 41 -15.13 2.02 15.85
C VAL A 41 -16.21 2.27 14.79
N LEU A 42 -15.87 2.97 13.71
CA LEU A 42 -16.81 3.21 12.60
C LEU A 42 -17.20 1.91 11.89
N ALA A 43 -16.25 0.99 11.70
CA ALA A 43 -16.53 -0.33 11.15
C ALA A 43 -17.50 -1.11 12.05
N LEU A 44 -17.30 -1.08 13.37
CA LEU A 44 -18.15 -1.75 14.36
C LEU A 44 -19.61 -1.22 14.33
N ILE A 45 -19.77 0.11 14.28
CA ILE A 45 -21.10 0.76 14.21
C ILE A 45 -21.82 0.39 12.90
N SER A 46 -21.07 0.31 11.79
CA SER A 46 -21.64 0.06 10.45
C SER A 46 -22.16 -1.37 10.23
N LEU A 47 -21.61 -2.38 10.92
CA LEU A 47 -21.90 -3.79 10.66
C LEU A 47 -23.02 -4.40 11.52
N GLY A 48 -23.40 -3.76 12.62
CA GLY A 48 -24.34 -4.37 13.59
C GLY A 48 -25.50 -3.50 14.08
N ALA A 49 -25.47 -2.18 13.87
CA ALA A 49 -26.40 -1.27 14.56
C ALA A 49 -27.30 -0.43 13.63
N LEU A 50 -27.03 -0.38 12.33
CA LEU A 50 -27.71 0.53 11.41
C LEU A 50 -28.61 -0.23 10.42
N PRO A 51 -29.83 0.29 10.14
CA PRO A 51 -30.63 -0.16 9.00
C PRO A 51 -29.83 -0.10 7.69
N ILE A 52 -30.13 -0.97 6.72
CA ILE A 52 -29.38 -1.11 5.45
C ILE A 52 -29.12 0.25 4.77
N LEU A 53 -30.12 1.14 4.73
CA LEU A 53 -29.98 2.47 4.13
C LEU A 53 -29.00 3.39 4.89
N ALA A 54 -28.96 3.28 6.22
CA ALA A 54 -27.99 4.01 7.04
C ALA A 54 -26.58 3.41 6.94
N GLY A 55 -26.44 2.09 6.77
CA GLY A 55 -25.17 1.45 6.45
C GLY A 55 -24.57 1.92 5.12
N LEU A 56 -25.41 2.08 4.08
CA LEU A 56 -25.00 2.63 2.79
C LEU A 56 -24.53 4.09 2.89
N ALA A 57 -25.14 4.90 3.77
CA ALA A 57 -24.74 6.29 3.97
C ALA A 57 -23.33 6.43 4.60
N VAL A 58 -22.91 5.47 5.43
CA VAL A 58 -21.60 5.51 6.12
C VAL A 58 -20.49 4.82 5.30
N LEU A 59 -20.85 4.04 4.28
CA LEU A 59 -19.90 3.29 3.45
C LEU A 59 -18.77 4.14 2.85
N PRO A 60 -19.00 5.33 2.27
CA PRO A 60 -17.91 6.14 1.72
C PRO A 60 -16.90 6.59 2.78
N VAL A 61 -17.37 6.96 3.96
CA VAL A 61 -16.52 7.34 5.10
C VAL A 61 -15.66 6.15 5.51
N ARG A 62 -16.26 4.95 5.61
CA ARG A 62 -15.52 3.72 5.92
C ARG A 62 -14.44 3.42 4.88
N LEU A 63 -14.75 3.54 3.59
CA LEU A 63 -13.77 3.31 2.52
C LEU A 63 -12.62 4.31 2.57
N ALA A 64 -12.90 5.58 2.89
CA ALA A 64 -11.88 6.61 3.08
C ALA A 64 -10.96 6.29 4.27
N PHE A 65 -11.50 5.80 5.38
CA PHE A 65 -10.68 5.36 6.52
C PHE A 65 -9.83 4.12 6.23
N LEU A 66 -10.37 3.16 5.47
CA LEU A 66 -9.61 1.99 5.03
C LEU A 66 -8.48 2.40 4.08
N GLU A 67 -8.74 3.36 3.19
CA GLU A 67 -7.71 3.91 2.31
C GLU A 67 -6.63 4.64 3.09
N TRP A 68 -7.03 5.49 4.04
CA TRP A 68 -6.10 6.13 4.95
C TRP A 68 -5.27 5.10 5.73
N SER A 69 -5.90 4.01 6.22
CA SER A 69 -5.20 2.91 6.91
C SER A 69 -4.13 2.28 6.02
N ARG A 70 -4.46 1.99 4.75
CA ARG A 70 -3.51 1.45 3.78
C ARG A 70 -2.36 2.42 3.49
N LYS A 71 -2.64 3.71 3.30
CA LYS A 71 -1.61 4.73 3.09
C LYS A 71 -0.72 4.93 4.32
N SER A 72 -1.25 4.71 5.53
CA SER A 72 -0.47 4.79 6.77
C SER A 72 0.62 3.71 6.85
N GLU A 73 0.39 2.52 6.28
CA GLU A 73 1.43 1.49 6.13
C GLU A 73 2.56 1.98 5.23
N LEU A 74 2.26 2.61 4.08
CA LEU A 74 3.29 3.11 3.17
C LEU A 74 4.19 4.18 3.82
N SER A 75 3.62 5.06 4.65
CA SER A 75 4.42 6.00 5.44
C SER A 75 5.28 5.32 6.51
N ALA A 76 4.78 4.23 7.11
CA ALA A 76 5.56 3.43 8.05
C ALA A 76 6.64 2.61 7.35
N ASP A 77 6.41 2.12 6.14
CA ASP A 77 7.43 1.46 5.30
C ASP A 77 8.58 2.40 5.00
N ARG A 78 8.28 3.66 4.66
CA ARG A 78 9.31 4.70 4.49
C ARG A 78 10.11 4.91 5.77
N ALA A 79 9.47 4.91 6.94
CA ALA A 79 10.16 4.97 8.23
C ALA A 79 11.04 3.73 8.46
N GLY A 80 10.55 2.54 8.08
CA GLY A 80 11.31 1.29 8.08
C GLY A 80 12.58 1.39 7.26
N LEU A 81 12.47 1.84 6.00
CA LEU A 81 13.61 2.06 5.12
C LEU A 81 14.56 3.14 5.65
N LEU A 82 14.05 4.25 6.20
CA LEU A 82 14.90 5.28 6.81
C LEU A 82 15.68 4.77 8.03
N GLY A 83 15.10 3.86 8.82
CA GLY A 83 15.77 3.25 9.97
C GLY A 83 16.76 2.15 9.60
N GLY A 84 16.51 1.41 8.53
CA GLY A 84 17.40 0.34 8.03
C GLY A 84 18.47 0.81 7.04
N GLN A 85 18.20 1.88 6.29
CA GLN A 85 19.02 2.46 5.22
C GLN A 85 19.46 1.51 4.09
N ASP A 86 18.85 0.32 4.00
CA ASP A 86 19.08 -0.65 2.93
C ASP A 86 17.72 -1.04 2.31
N ILE A 87 17.56 -0.68 1.03
CA ILE A 87 16.33 -0.98 0.26
C ILE A 87 16.12 -2.48 0.06
N VAL A 88 17.19 -3.24 -0.13
CA VAL A 88 17.11 -4.69 -0.35
C VAL A 88 16.68 -5.38 0.94
N VAL A 89 17.17 -4.93 2.11
CA VAL A 89 16.71 -5.42 3.41
C VAL A 89 15.23 -5.09 3.61
N ALA A 90 14.80 -3.86 3.32
CA ALA A 90 13.39 -3.49 3.46
C ALA A 90 12.46 -4.32 2.55
N GLN A 91 12.86 -4.56 1.30
CA GLN A 91 12.13 -5.44 0.37
C GLN A 91 12.14 -6.90 0.84
N ARG A 92 13.21 -7.36 1.49
CA ARG A 92 13.29 -8.71 2.06
C ARG A 92 12.31 -8.90 3.22
N VAL A 93 12.13 -7.88 4.06
CA VAL A 93 11.09 -7.88 5.10
C VAL A 93 9.72 -8.07 4.46
N ASP A 94 9.36 -7.27 3.45
CA ASP A 94 8.07 -7.40 2.76
C ASP A 94 7.88 -8.81 2.15
N MET A 95 8.90 -9.34 1.48
CA MET A 95 8.88 -10.68 0.92
C MET A 95 8.66 -11.76 2.00
N LYS A 96 9.42 -11.71 3.09
CA LYS A 96 9.32 -12.68 4.20
C LYS A 96 7.96 -12.60 4.89
N MET A 97 7.43 -11.40 5.07
CA MET A 97 6.11 -11.18 5.69
C MET A 97 4.97 -11.66 4.77
N ALA A 98 5.13 -11.59 3.44
CA ALA A 98 4.19 -12.20 2.50
C ALA A 98 4.24 -13.73 2.49
N GLY A 99 5.44 -14.32 2.50
CA GLY A 99 5.63 -15.76 2.33
C GLY A 99 5.50 -16.57 3.62
N GLY A 100 5.87 -16.00 4.76
CA GLY A 100 5.79 -16.64 6.08
C GLY A 100 6.64 -17.89 6.27
N GLY A 101 7.53 -18.22 5.31
CA GLY A 101 8.37 -19.42 5.34
C GLY A 101 9.42 -19.35 6.45
N ARG A 102 9.39 -20.31 7.39
CA ARG A 102 10.31 -20.41 8.53
C ARG A 102 11.08 -21.73 8.52
N GLY A 103 12.29 -21.72 9.06
CA GLY A 103 13.13 -22.91 9.26
C GLY A 103 13.96 -23.31 8.03
N GLU A 104 14.74 -24.38 8.17
CA GLU A 104 15.74 -24.80 7.18
C GLU A 104 15.15 -25.09 5.80
N GLY A 105 13.89 -25.53 5.74
CA GLY A 105 13.20 -25.81 4.49
C GLY A 105 12.96 -24.59 3.59
N PHE A 106 13.11 -23.36 4.11
CA PHE A 106 12.97 -22.11 3.34
C PHE A 106 14.30 -21.34 3.24
N ALA A 107 15.35 -21.80 3.93
CA ALA A 107 16.66 -21.17 3.89
C ALA A 107 17.21 -21.20 2.45
N GLY A 108 17.60 -20.03 1.93
CA GLY A 108 18.13 -19.89 0.57
C GLY A 108 17.12 -20.03 -0.57
N GLN A 109 15.83 -20.25 -0.29
CA GLN A 109 14.78 -20.37 -1.33
C GLN A 109 14.09 -19.04 -1.65
N MET A 110 14.33 -18.01 -0.84
CA MET A 110 13.71 -16.69 -1.02
C MET A 110 14.58 -15.81 -1.90
N ASN A 111 13.99 -15.27 -2.98
CA ASN A 111 14.67 -14.42 -3.95
C ASN A 111 13.96 -13.06 -4.07
N VAL A 112 14.61 -12.00 -3.59
CA VAL A 112 14.08 -10.63 -3.60
C VAL A 112 13.87 -10.11 -5.02
N GLU A 113 14.76 -10.46 -5.96
CA GLU A 113 14.63 -10.04 -7.36
C GLU A 113 13.37 -10.61 -8.01
N ALA A 114 13.12 -11.91 -7.82
CA ALA A 114 11.91 -12.57 -8.31
C ALA A 114 10.63 -11.99 -7.66
N PHE A 115 10.69 -11.69 -6.35
CA PHE A 115 9.60 -11.02 -5.64
C PHE A 115 9.34 -9.60 -6.19
N MET A 116 10.40 -8.85 -6.51
CA MET A 116 10.29 -7.51 -7.09
C MET A 116 9.80 -7.54 -8.54
N GLN A 117 10.16 -8.58 -9.31
CA GLN A 117 9.56 -8.82 -10.62
C GLN A 117 8.05 -9.05 -10.49
N GLN A 118 7.62 -9.92 -9.57
CA GLN A 118 6.19 -10.14 -9.29
C GLN A 118 5.49 -8.84 -8.85
N ALA A 119 6.15 -8.04 -8.01
CA ALA A 119 5.62 -6.75 -7.58
C ALA A 119 5.44 -5.77 -8.76
N HIS A 120 6.42 -5.72 -9.68
CA HIS A 120 6.33 -4.92 -10.89
C HIS A 120 5.21 -5.39 -11.81
N GLU A 121 5.09 -6.70 -12.03
CA GLU A 121 4.01 -7.32 -12.80
C GLU A 121 2.64 -7.03 -12.17
N TYR A 122 2.50 -7.13 -10.84
CA TYR A 122 1.24 -6.85 -10.16
C TYR A 122 0.80 -5.40 -10.31
N VAL A 123 1.73 -4.44 -10.20
CA VAL A 123 1.45 -3.01 -10.36
C VAL A 123 1.16 -2.67 -11.83
N SER A 124 1.84 -3.31 -12.77
CA SER A 124 1.69 -3.02 -14.21
C SER A 124 0.54 -3.79 -14.88
N SER A 125 0.07 -4.89 -14.29
CA SER A 125 -1.01 -5.70 -14.85
C SER A 125 -2.37 -4.99 -14.71
N GLY A 126 -2.96 -4.65 -15.85
CA GLY A 126 -4.23 -3.94 -15.98
C GLY A 126 -5.22 -4.63 -16.93
N GLU A 127 -5.34 -5.95 -16.85
CA GLU A 127 -6.13 -6.74 -17.81
C GLU A 127 -7.59 -6.97 -17.38
N GLY A 128 -8.53 -6.35 -18.09
CA GLY A 128 -9.95 -6.73 -18.04
C GLY A 128 -10.57 -6.64 -16.64
N LEU A 129 -11.12 -7.76 -16.14
CA LEU A 129 -11.70 -7.84 -14.80
C LEU A 129 -10.65 -7.77 -13.68
N ASP A 130 -9.36 -7.96 -13.98
CA ASP A 130 -8.28 -7.97 -12.99
C ASP A 130 -8.14 -6.63 -12.27
N VAL A 131 -8.32 -5.50 -12.96
CA VAL A 131 -8.31 -4.16 -12.33
C VAL A 131 -9.47 -4.01 -11.34
N VAL A 132 -10.67 -4.46 -11.72
CA VAL A 132 -11.86 -4.40 -10.87
C VAL A 132 -11.71 -5.35 -9.69
N TYR A 133 -11.18 -6.56 -9.90
CA TYR A 133 -10.87 -7.51 -8.83
C TYR A 133 -9.77 -6.99 -7.90
N LYS A 134 -8.73 -6.34 -8.40
CA LYS A 134 -7.70 -5.69 -7.58
C LYS A 134 -8.29 -4.58 -6.73
N VAL A 135 -9.15 -3.72 -7.31
CA VAL A 135 -9.86 -2.69 -6.54
C VAL A 135 -10.74 -3.34 -5.47
N LEU A 136 -11.62 -4.28 -5.85
CA LEU A 136 -12.54 -4.94 -4.92
C LEU A 136 -11.83 -5.74 -3.82
N SER A 137 -10.77 -6.46 -4.16
CA SER A 137 -9.96 -7.20 -3.21
C SER A 137 -9.19 -6.26 -2.27
N THR A 138 -8.70 -5.13 -2.76
CA THR A 138 -8.00 -4.13 -1.94
C THR A 138 -8.95 -3.37 -1.00
N LEU A 139 -10.19 -3.09 -1.43
CA LEU A 139 -11.15 -2.29 -0.67
C LEU A 139 -11.42 -2.86 0.73
N ALA A 140 -11.45 -4.19 0.87
CA ALA A 140 -11.69 -4.87 2.14
C ALA A 140 -10.42 -5.14 2.97
N LEU A 141 -9.22 -4.94 2.41
CA LEU A 141 -7.97 -5.18 3.12
C LEU A 141 -7.64 -4.03 4.08
N THR A 142 -7.21 -4.40 5.29
CA THR A 142 -6.74 -3.47 6.32
C THR A 142 -5.28 -3.04 6.10
N HIS A 143 -4.50 -3.89 5.42
CA HIS A 143 -3.10 -3.67 5.08
C HIS A 143 -2.91 -3.91 3.56
N PRO A 144 -2.09 -3.10 2.87
CA PRO A 144 -1.76 -3.37 1.47
C PRO A 144 -1.00 -4.70 1.34
N MET A 145 -1.11 -5.34 0.18
CA MET A 145 -0.28 -6.50 -0.13
C MET A 145 1.21 -6.11 -0.09
N HIS A 146 2.06 -6.96 0.48
CA HIS A 146 3.50 -6.69 0.61
C HIS A 146 4.21 -6.44 -0.73
N THR A 147 3.75 -7.09 -1.81
CA THR A 147 4.26 -6.82 -3.16
C THR A 147 4.04 -5.35 -3.58
N VAL A 148 2.88 -4.78 -3.25
CA VAL A 148 2.58 -3.37 -3.54
C VAL A 148 3.46 -2.45 -2.69
N ARG A 149 3.65 -2.77 -1.41
CA ARG A 149 4.48 -1.99 -0.47
C ARG A 149 5.94 -1.93 -0.93
N ALA A 150 6.51 -3.08 -1.31
CA ALA A 150 7.86 -3.17 -1.84
C ALA A 150 8.04 -2.36 -3.13
N ALA A 151 7.05 -2.39 -4.04
CA ALA A 151 7.06 -1.57 -5.24
C ALA A 151 6.96 -0.06 -4.94
N GLU A 152 6.18 0.35 -3.94
CA GLU A 152 6.10 1.74 -3.51
C GLU A 152 7.41 2.25 -2.90
N LEU A 153 8.11 1.42 -2.11
CA LEU A 153 9.46 1.76 -1.63
C LEU A 153 10.43 1.94 -2.79
N GLN A 154 10.43 1.03 -3.76
CA GLN A 154 11.26 1.15 -4.95
C GLN A 154 10.96 2.43 -5.74
N ARG A 155 9.67 2.77 -5.92
CA ARG A 155 9.25 4.03 -6.56
C ARG A 155 9.75 5.25 -5.80
N TRP A 156 9.62 5.25 -4.48
CA TRP A 156 10.02 6.37 -3.63
C TRP A 156 11.54 6.62 -3.68
N VAL A 157 12.33 5.55 -3.69
CA VAL A 157 13.79 5.63 -3.90
C VAL A 157 14.11 6.13 -5.31
N ALA A 158 13.50 5.54 -6.34
CA ALA A 158 13.75 5.91 -7.73
C ALA A 158 13.36 7.37 -8.06
N ALA A 159 12.38 7.92 -7.34
CA ALA A 159 11.99 9.33 -7.46
C ALA A 159 13.00 10.30 -6.81
N GLY A 160 14.02 9.79 -6.09
CA GLY A 160 15.04 10.59 -5.39
C GLY A 160 14.56 11.23 -4.07
N GLU A 161 13.29 11.01 -3.71
CA GLU A 161 12.68 11.54 -2.49
C GLU A 161 13.34 10.97 -1.23
N TYR A 162 13.66 9.67 -1.23
CA TYR A 162 14.41 9.03 -0.16
C TYR A 162 15.74 9.73 0.09
N ASP A 163 16.52 9.94 -0.98
CA ASP A 163 17.85 10.55 -0.87
C ASP A 163 17.76 12.00 -0.38
N ARG A 164 16.73 12.76 -0.77
CA ARG A 164 16.47 14.10 -0.23
C ARG A 164 16.31 14.06 1.28
N ILE A 165 15.49 13.14 1.80
CA ILE A 165 15.29 13.02 3.24
C ILE A 165 16.59 12.63 3.95
N VAL A 166 17.34 11.66 3.42
CA VAL A 166 18.62 11.23 4.01
C VAL A 166 19.64 12.37 4.04
N ARG A 167 19.64 13.27 3.04
CA ARG A 167 20.48 14.48 3.02
C ARG A 167 20.02 15.59 3.97
N GLY A 168 18.90 15.41 4.68
CA GLY A 168 18.38 16.41 5.60
C GLY A 168 17.44 17.44 4.97
N GLU A 169 17.03 17.24 3.71
CA GLU A 169 16.12 18.12 2.96
C GLU A 169 14.65 17.79 3.30
N TYR A 170 14.26 18.03 4.56
CA TYR A 170 12.89 17.82 5.02
C TYR A 170 12.51 18.83 6.09
N VAL A 171 11.20 19.10 6.19
CA VAL A 171 10.63 19.98 7.20
C VAL A 171 10.84 19.39 8.59
N ARG A 172 11.45 20.14 9.49
CA ARG A 172 11.71 19.69 10.86
C ARG A 172 10.50 19.97 11.76
N ARG A 173 10.31 19.09 12.76
CA ARG A 173 9.28 19.28 13.79
C ARG A 173 9.57 20.56 14.58
N GLY A 174 8.55 21.35 14.87
CA GLY A 174 8.67 22.59 15.63
C GLY A 174 7.99 23.77 14.95
N THR A 175 8.68 24.92 14.92
CA THR A 175 8.18 26.15 14.30
C THR A 175 7.98 25.99 12.80
N GLU A 176 8.93 25.39 12.10
CA GLU A 176 8.87 25.16 10.65
C GLU A 176 7.62 24.38 10.23
N GLN A 177 7.29 23.31 10.97
CA GLN A 177 6.06 22.54 10.74
C GLN A 177 4.79 23.36 10.98
N LYS A 178 4.76 24.22 12.02
CA LYS A 178 3.59 25.03 12.39
C LYS A 178 3.34 26.16 11.40
N GLU A 179 4.40 26.67 10.78
CA GLU A 179 4.34 27.77 9.80
C GLU A 179 4.00 27.28 8.40
N ARG A 180 4.01 25.97 8.16
CA ARG A 180 3.66 25.38 6.87
C ARG A 180 2.19 25.65 6.52
N PRO A 181 1.88 26.29 5.38
CA PRO A 181 0.50 26.56 5.00
C PRO A 181 -0.28 25.27 4.73
N LEU A 182 -1.40 25.08 5.43
CA LEU A 182 -2.32 23.96 5.17
C LEU A 182 -2.84 23.96 3.72
N ALA A 183 -2.93 25.14 3.10
CA ALA A 183 -3.36 25.28 1.71
C ALA A 183 -2.48 24.48 0.74
N ASP A 184 -1.17 24.43 0.98
CA ASP A 184 -0.24 23.69 0.12
C ASP A 184 -0.45 22.18 0.25
N ASP A 185 -0.72 21.69 1.47
CA ASP A 185 -1.06 20.28 1.72
C ASP A 185 -2.38 19.89 1.05
N PHE A 186 -3.41 20.76 1.13
CA PHE A 186 -4.67 20.52 0.44
C PHE A 186 -4.52 20.54 -1.08
N ALA A 187 -3.71 21.46 -1.64
CA ALA A 187 -3.44 21.52 -3.07
C ALA A 187 -2.67 20.28 -3.57
N ALA A 188 -1.67 19.83 -2.81
CA ALA A 188 -0.92 18.62 -3.10
C ALA A 188 -1.82 17.37 -3.05
N ALA A 189 -2.64 17.24 -2.01
CA ALA A 189 -3.62 16.16 -1.90
C ALA A 189 -4.62 16.18 -3.05
N GLY A 190 -5.15 17.35 -3.41
CA GLY A 190 -6.07 17.50 -4.54
C GLY A 190 -5.46 17.06 -5.86
N THR A 191 -4.21 17.45 -6.12
CA THR A 191 -3.48 17.04 -7.32
C THR A 191 -3.26 15.52 -7.37
N TYR A 192 -2.87 14.92 -6.24
CA TYR A 192 -2.67 13.48 -6.12
C TYR A 192 -3.96 12.69 -6.39
N TYR A 193 -5.05 13.01 -5.70
CA TYR A 193 -6.32 12.31 -5.87
C TYR A 193 -6.95 12.53 -7.25
N ALA A 194 -6.77 13.70 -7.85
CA ALA A 194 -7.18 13.93 -9.25
C ALA A 194 -6.38 13.05 -10.23
N GLY A 195 -5.10 12.80 -9.95
CA GLY A 195 -4.26 11.86 -10.70
C GLY A 195 -4.79 10.43 -10.61
N GLU A 196 -4.96 9.92 -9.39
CA GLU A 196 -5.52 8.58 -9.13
C GLU A 196 -6.88 8.36 -9.81
N ALA A 197 -7.78 9.35 -9.73
CA ALA A 197 -9.09 9.27 -10.36
C ALA A 197 -9.00 9.19 -11.89
N ARG A 198 -8.09 9.95 -12.51
CA ARG A 198 -7.86 9.89 -13.97
C ARG A 198 -7.26 8.55 -14.37
N GLU A 199 -6.28 8.05 -13.62
CA GLU A 199 -5.64 6.78 -13.89
C GLU A 199 -6.66 5.63 -13.82
N LEU A 200 -7.49 5.59 -12.77
CA LEU A 200 -8.58 4.62 -12.66
C LEU A 200 -9.55 4.71 -13.85
N ALA A 201 -9.95 5.93 -14.24
CA ALA A 201 -10.84 6.12 -15.39
C ALA A 201 -10.22 5.60 -16.70
N THR A 202 -8.93 5.84 -16.93
CA THR A 202 -8.20 5.31 -18.09
C THR A 202 -8.16 3.77 -18.05
N HIS A 203 -7.80 3.16 -16.91
CA HIS A 203 -7.76 1.70 -16.79
C HIS A 203 -9.12 1.05 -17.06
N VAL A 204 -10.21 1.64 -16.55
CA VAL A 204 -11.58 1.16 -16.80
C VAL A 204 -11.95 1.31 -18.29
N ALA A 205 -11.63 2.45 -18.91
CA ALA A 205 -11.91 2.67 -20.32
C ALA A 205 -11.16 1.68 -21.22
N ASP A 206 -9.89 1.43 -20.93
CA ASP A 206 -9.05 0.50 -21.67
C ASP A 206 -9.48 -0.96 -21.48
N ALA A 207 -9.88 -1.34 -20.26
CA ALA A 207 -10.47 -2.65 -20.00
C ALA A 207 -11.76 -2.87 -20.81
N ALA A 208 -12.64 -1.86 -20.87
CA ALA A 208 -13.87 -1.91 -21.65
C ALA A 208 -13.60 -2.03 -23.16
N ARG A 209 -12.66 -1.26 -23.71
CA ARG A 209 -12.24 -1.35 -25.11
C ARG A 209 -11.73 -2.74 -25.46
N ARG A 210 -10.79 -3.27 -24.67
CA ARG A 210 -10.21 -4.61 -24.88
C ARG A 210 -11.26 -5.72 -24.78
N ALA A 211 -12.22 -5.61 -23.87
CA ALA A 211 -13.33 -6.56 -23.78
C ALA A 211 -14.22 -6.53 -25.04
N ALA A 212 -14.52 -5.34 -25.57
CA ALA A 212 -15.27 -5.19 -26.81
C ALA A 212 -14.51 -5.79 -28.02
N ASP A 213 -13.19 -5.59 -28.08
CA ASP A 213 -12.36 -6.15 -29.15
C ASP A 213 -12.30 -7.68 -29.10
N ARG A 214 -12.10 -8.28 -27.90
CA ARG A 214 -12.16 -9.74 -27.72
C ARG A 214 -13.52 -10.31 -28.12
N ALA A 215 -14.63 -9.64 -27.78
CA ALA A 215 -15.97 -10.07 -28.18
C ALA A 215 -16.16 -10.00 -29.71
N ARG A 216 -15.66 -8.94 -30.37
CA ARG A 216 -15.67 -8.80 -31.83
C ARG A 216 -14.81 -9.85 -32.53
N GLU A 217 -13.66 -10.20 -31.96
CA GLU A 217 -12.79 -11.26 -32.49
C GLU A 217 -13.41 -12.64 -32.32
N ALA A 218 -13.98 -12.95 -31.16
CA ALA A 218 -14.70 -14.20 -30.93
C ALA A 218 -15.88 -14.36 -31.91
N PHE A 219 -16.65 -13.30 -32.12
CA PHE A 219 -17.74 -13.29 -33.09
C PHE A 219 -17.24 -13.50 -34.54
N ARG A 220 -16.16 -12.82 -34.94
CA ARG A 220 -15.54 -13.01 -36.27
C ARG A 220 -14.97 -14.42 -36.46
N ASN A 221 -14.38 -15.01 -35.42
CA ASN A 221 -13.85 -16.37 -35.48
C ASN A 221 -14.96 -17.43 -35.52
N ALA A 222 -16.10 -17.19 -34.85
CA ALA A 222 -17.28 -18.06 -34.93
C ALA A 222 -18.00 -18.01 -36.29
N GLN A 223 -17.73 -16.98 -37.11
CA GLN A 223 -18.26 -16.83 -38.47
C GLN A 223 -17.34 -17.37 -39.57
N LYS A 224 -16.15 -17.88 -39.23
CA LYS A 224 -15.28 -18.55 -40.19
C LYS A 224 -15.82 -19.98 -40.45
N PRO A 225 -16.03 -20.38 -41.71
CA PRO A 225 -16.55 -21.69 -42.07
C PRO A 225 -15.57 -22.83 -41.75
#